data_AF-A0A3B0ZFB1-F1
#
_entry.id   AF-A0A3B0ZFB1-F1
#
_cell.length_a   1.000
_cell.length_b   1.000
_cell.length_c   1.000
_cell.angle_alpha   90.00
_cell.angle_beta   90.00
_cell.angle_gamma   90.00
#
_symmetry.space_group_name_H-M   'P 1'
#
loop_
_entity.id
_entity.type
_entity.pdbx_description
1 polymer ?
#
loop_
_entity_poly.entity_id
_entity_poly.type
_entity_poly.pdbx_seq_one_letter_code
_entity_poly.pdbx_strand_id
1 'polypeptide(L)'
;MLKSKLIFVILCVIPFQAWSGYDAETIKADVIKQELFQVNAWQQTNNVWQAVPSLRGTVLSVGEQKTEYVLPFINPQQKKTAAMQCTALAMLGLTPKDDAERLVIKNAITASIQRHVLKYTDLNGVRFTITARQVGPVVQLFCDLRSKT
;
A
#
# COMPACT_ATOMS: atom_id res chain seq x y z
N MET A 1 13.05 -57.92 24.98
CA MET A 1 12.51 -57.61 23.63
C MET A 1 11.71 -56.32 23.72
N LEU A 2 12.34 -55.17 23.43
CA LEU A 2 11.71 -53.85 23.52
C LEU A 2 10.76 -53.64 22.33
N LYS A 3 9.49 -53.38 22.63
CA LYS A 3 8.46 -52.99 21.65
C LYS A 3 8.81 -51.62 21.08
N SER A 4 9.16 -51.58 19.80
CA SER A 4 9.41 -50.36 19.02
C SER A 4 8.13 -49.53 18.96
N LYS A 5 8.14 -48.36 19.61
CA LYS A 5 7.08 -47.36 19.47
C LYS A 5 7.36 -46.58 18.18
N LEU A 6 6.60 -46.88 17.13
CA LEU A 6 6.53 -46.06 15.93
C LEU A 6 5.99 -44.68 16.33
N ILE A 7 6.85 -43.68 16.39
CA ILE A 7 6.45 -42.28 16.55
C ILE A 7 6.03 -41.79 15.16
N PHE A 8 4.73 -41.64 14.98
CA PHE A 8 4.13 -41.02 13.81
C PHE A 8 4.39 -39.51 13.91
N VAL A 9 5.48 -39.04 13.29
CA VAL A 9 5.74 -37.60 13.13
C VAL A 9 4.75 -37.09 12.09
N ILE A 10 3.65 -36.51 12.55
CA ILE A 10 2.77 -35.69 11.72
C ILE A 10 3.61 -34.46 11.33
N LEU A 11 4.23 -34.51 10.15
CA LEU A 11 4.66 -33.31 9.46
C LEU A 11 3.38 -32.50 9.20
N CYS A 12 3.12 -31.49 10.03
CA CYS A 12 2.26 -30.39 9.64
C CYS A 12 2.91 -29.72 8.42
N VAL A 13 2.55 -30.19 7.24
CA VAL A 13 2.63 -29.43 5.99
C VAL A 13 1.65 -28.29 6.17
N ILE A 14 2.06 -27.26 6.92
CA ILE A 14 1.41 -25.96 6.82
C ILE A 14 1.70 -25.55 5.38
N PRO A 15 0.69 -25.44 4.49
CA PRO A 15 0.94 -24.88 3.19
C PRO A 15 1.51 -23.49 3.44
N PHE A 16 2.79 -23.30 3.10
CA PHE A 16 3.34 -21.98 2.89
C PHE A 16 2.43 -21.31 1.88
N GLN A 17 1.45 -20.54 2.36
CA GLN A 17 0.76 -19.56 1.56
C GLN A 17 1.81 -18.51 1.24
N ALA A 18 2.59 -18.78 0.19
CA ALA A 18 3.31 -17.76 -0.53
C ALA A 18 2.26 -16.88 -1.23
N TRP A 19 1.54 -16.07 -0.45
CA TRP A 19 0.70 -15.00 -0.96
C TRP A 19 1.63 -13.82 -1.23
N SER A 20 2.53 -13.96 -2.22
CA SER A 20 3.21 -12.80 -2.81
C SER A 20 2.28 -12.22 -3.87
N GLY A 21 1.27 -11.49 -3.43
CA GLY A 21 0.27 -10.90 -4.29
C GLY A 21 -0.47 -9.77 -3.58
N TYR A 22 -1.12 -8.93 -4.38
CA TYR A 22 -1.95 -7.85 -3.86
C TYR A 22 -3.13 -8.43 -3.06
N ASP A 23 -3.27 -8.02 -1.80
CA ASP A 23 -4.36 -8.42 -0.90
C ASP A 23 -5.09 -7.19 -0.36
N ALA A 24 -6.30 -6.96 -0.89
CA ALA A 24 -7.13 -5.82 -0.53
C ALA A 24 -7.57 -5.84 0.94
N GLU A 25 -7.90 -7.02 1.49
CA GLU A 25 -8.40 -7.12 2.87
C GLU A 25 -7.27 -6.85 3.86
N THR A 26 -6.08 -7.38 3.60
CA THR A 26 -4.89 -7.08 4.42
C THR A 26 -4.51 -5.60 4.33
N ILE A 27 -4.49 -5.00 3.13
CA ILE A 27 -4.19 -3.57 2.97
C ILE A 27 -5.19 -2.72 3.75
N LYS A 28 -6.50 -2.97 3.62
CA LYS A 28 -7.53 -2.24 4.37
C LYS A 28 -7.36 -2.40 5.87
N ALA A 29 -7.15 -3.62 6.35
CA ALA A 29 -6.96 -3.91 7.77
C ALA A 29 -5.75 -3.16 8.33
N ASP A 30 -4.64 -3.09 7.59
CA ASP A 30 -3.43 -2.40 8.04
C ASP A 30 -3.52 -0.88 7.94
N VAL A 31 -4.29 -0.35 6.98
CA VAL A 31 -4.64 1.07 6.96
C VAL A 31 -5.46 1.44 8.21
N ILE A 32 -6.44 0.61 8.60
CA ILE A 32 -7.27 0.87 9.79
C ILE A 32 -6.42 0.93 11.07
N LYS A 33 -5.39 0.08 11.17
CA LYS A 33 -4.47 0.06 12.33
C LYS A 33 -3.58 1.29 12.40
N GLN A 34 -3.44 2.05 11.31
CA GLN A 34 -2.52 3.17 11.22
C GLN A 34 -3.26 4.51 11.25
N GLU A 35 -3.14 5.23 12.36
CA GLU A 35 -3.69 6.59 12.52
C GLU A 35 -3.19 7.57 11.45
N LEU A 36 -2.04 7.28 10.85
CA LEU A 36 -1.41 8.05 9.78
C LEU A 36 -2.36 8.37 8.61
N PHE A 37 -3.28 7.48 8.25
CA PHE A 37 -4.16 7.65 7.09
C PHE A 37 -5.35 8.60 7.35
N GLN A 38 -5.61 8.93 8.63
CA GLN A 38 -6.68 9.82 9.08
C GLN A 38 -8.05 9.50 8.46
N VAL A 39 -8.50 8.27 8.63
CA VAL A 39 -9.78 7.76 8.14
C VAL A 39 -10.81 7.78 9.27
N ASN A 40 -11.94 8.48 9.07
CA ASN A 40 -13.01 8.58 10.07
C ASN A 40 -13.98 7.39 10.01
N ALA A 41 -14.22 6.87 8.80
CA ALA A 41 -15.13 5.77 8.56
C ALA A 41 -14.80 5.06 7.24
N TRP A 42 -15.43 3.90 7.02
CA TRP A 42 -15.35 3.15 5.76
C TRP A 42 -16.76 2.87 5.25
N GLN A 43 -16.90 2.91 3.92
CA GLN A 43 -18.12 2.56 3.20
C GLN A 43 -17.80 1.54 2.12
N GLN A 44 -18.71 0.64 1.82
CA GLN A 44 -18.51 -0.37 0.77
C GLN A 44 -19.49 -0.14 -0.37
N THR A 45 -18.97 -0.04 -1.59
CA THR A 45 -19.75 0.11 -2.82
C THR A 45 -19.15 -0.77 -3.90
N ASN A 46 -19.93 -1.70 -4.48
CA ASN A 46 -19.50 -2.59 -5.58
C ASN A 46 -18.14 -3.29 -5.32
N ASN A 47 -17.99 -3.92 -4.15
CA ASN A 47 -16.76 -4.60 -3.71
C ASN A 47 -15.51 -3.68 -3.60
N VAL A 48 -15.72 -2.37 -3.53
CA VAL A 48 -14.67 -1.39 -3.24
C VAL A 48 -14.97 -0.74 -1.91
N TRP A 49 -14.01 -0.80 -1.00
CA TRP A 49 -14.04 -0.06 0.25
C TRP A 49 -13.54 1.36 0.01
N GLN A 50 -14.37 2.35 0.29
CA GLN A 50 -14.03 3.76 0.22
C GLN A 50 -13.88 4.31 1.63
N ALA A 51 -12.73 4.90 1.91
CA ALA A 51 -12.51 5.61 3.16
C ALA A 51 -13.25 6.95 3.14
N VAL A 52 -13.75 7.37 4.30
CA VAL A 52 -14.17 8.75 4.56
C VAL A 52 -12.99 9.46 5.24
N PRO A 53 -12.13 10.16 4.48
CA PRO A 53 -10.95 10.80 5.05
C PRO A 53 -11.33 12.04 5.86
N SER A 54 -10.53 12.35 6.88
CA SER A 54 -10.64 13.61 7.63
C SER A 54 -10.25 14.82 6.77
N LEU A 55 -9.33 14.63 5.82
CA LEU A 55 -8.76 15.68 4.99
C LEU A 55 -9.55 15.85 3.68
N ARG A 56 -9.99 17.09 3.42
CA ARG A 56 -10.72 17.43 2.19
C ARG A 56 -9.86 17.21 0.95
N GLY A 57 -10.46 16.60 -0.08
CA GLY A 57 -9.81 16.35 -1.38
C GLY A 57 -8.91 15.11 -1.40
N THR A 58 -8.81 14.40 -0.27
CA THR A 58 -8.21 13.08 -0.20
C THR A 58 -9.19 12.03 -0.72
N VAL A 59 -8.68 11.04 -1.44
CA VAL A 59 -9.44 9.86 -1.86
C VAL A 59 -8.65 8.64 -1.45
N LEU A 60 -9.22 7.72 -0.69
CA LEU A 60 -8.62 6.41 -0.43
C LEU A 60 -9.67 5.33 -0.71
N SER A 61 -9.35 4.46 -1.65
CA SER A 61 -10.21 3.32 -2.00
C SER A 61 -9.39 2.05 -2.11
N VAL A 62 -9.95 0.94 -1.64
CA VAL A 62 -9.32 -0.38 -1.62
C VAL A 62 -10.31 -1.36 -2.25
N GLY A 63 -9.97 -1.90 -3.42
CA GLY A 63 -10.72 -2.94 -4.11
C GLY A 63 -9.84 -4.12 -4.48
N GLU A 64 -10.45 -5.21 -4.94
CA GLU A 64 -9.76 -6.49 -5.21
C GLU A 64 -8.58 -6.41 -6.19
N GLN A 65 -8.60 -5.46 -7.13
CA GLN A 65 -7.54 -5.31 -8.14
C GLN A 65 -6.66 -4.08 -7.94
N LYS A 66 -7.12 -3.12 -7.14
CA LYS A 66 -6.49 -1.81 -7.02
C LYS A 66 -6.78 -1.15 -5.68
N THR A 67 -5.74 -0.56 -5.10
CA THR A 67 -5.88 0.48 -4.07
C THR A 67 -5.45 1.80 -4.67
N GLU A 68 -6.25 2.85 -4.47
CA GLU A 68 -5.95 4.21 -4.90
C GLU A 68 -5.91 5.13 -3.69
N TYR A 69 -4.88 5.97 -3.62
CA TYR A 69 -4.75 7.02 -2.63
C TYR A 69 -4.32 8.33 -3.29
N VAL A 70 -5.22 9.32 -3.28
CA VAL A 70 -4.97 10.67 -3.80
C VAL A 70 -4.85 11.63 -2.63
N LEU A 71 -3.76 12.39 -2.60
CA LEU A 71 -3.39 13.26 -1.49
C LEU A 71 -3.09 14.68 -2.00
N PRO A 72 -3.92 15.69 -1.66
CA PRO A 72 -3.67 17.06 -2.06
C PRO A 72 -2.64 17.75 -1.14
N PHE A 73 -1.82 18.63 -1.71
CA PHE A 73 -0.94 19.52 -0.95
C PHE A 73 -0.72 20.86 -1.66
N ILE A 74 -0.55 21.93 -0.86
CA ILE A 74 -0.24 23.29 -1.33
C ILE A 74 1.04 23.86 -0.71
N ASN A 75 1.54 23.27 0.39
CA ASN A 75 2.70 23.76 1.10
C ASN A 75 3.68 22.62 1.45
N PRO A 76 4.93 22.96 1.85
CA PRO A 76 5.95 21.96 2.15
C PRO A 76 5.57 20.96 3.25
N GLN A 77 4.83 21.40 4.27
CA GLN A 77 4.41 20.53 5.37
C GLN A 77 3.40 19.48 4.91
N GLN A 78 2.39 19.89 4.14
CA GLN A 78 1.42 18.96 3.55
C GLN A 78 2.08 18.02 2.54
N LYS A 79 3.06 18.51 1.75
CA LYS A 79 3.86 17.68 0.85
C LYS A 79 4.61 16.58 1.60
N LYS A 80 5.17 16.90 2.77
CA LYS A 80 5.84 15.90 3.64
C LYS A 80 4.85 14.86 4.16
N THR A 81 3.67 15.29 4.63
CA THR A 81 2.62 14.38 5.10
C THR A 81 2.12 13.47 3.98
N ALA A 82 1.86 14.03 2.79
CA ALA A 82 1.43 13.25 1.63
C ALA A 82 2.48 12.21 1.20
N ALA A 83 3.76 12.59 1.17
CA ALA A 83 4.85 11.67 0.87
C ALA A 83 4.93 10.53 1.91
N MET A 84 4.76 10.83 3.20
CA MET A 84 4.79 9.85 4.28
C MET A 84 3.61 8.87 4.18
N GLN A 85 2.39 9.37 3.98
CA GLN A 85 1.18 8.55 3.80
C GLN A 85 1.28 7.65 2.57
N CYS A 86 1.75 8.18 1.46
CA CYS A 86 1.98 7.43 0.24
C CYS A 86 3.09 6.38 0.39
N THR A 87 4.15 6.69 1.15
CA THR A 87 5.19 5.73 1.51
C THR A 87 4.61 4.59 2.34
N ALA A 88 3.81 4.90 3.37
CA ALA A 88 3.17 3.87 4.20
C ALA A 88 2.30 2.94 3.36
N LEU A 89 1.49 3.47 2.44
CA LEU A 89 0.71 2.66 1.51
C LEU A 89 1.61 1.72 0.68
N ALA A 90 2.69 2.24 0.10
CA ALA A 90 3.62 1.44 -0.67
C ALA A 90 4.26 0.33 0.16
N MET A 91 4.62 0.59 1.43
CA MET A 91 5.18 -0.42 2.33
C MET A 91 4.17 -1.54 2.63
N LEU A 92 2.89 -1.19 2.82
CA LEU A 92 1.82 -2.17 3.05
C LEU A 92 1.60 -3.06 1.82
N GLY A 93 1.50 -2.45 0.63
CA GLY A 93 1.18 -3.19 -0.58
C GLY A 93 2.34 -3.96 -1.19
N LEU A 94 3.55 -3.42 -1.14
CA LEU A 94 4.74 -4.04 -1.74
C LEU A 94 5.48 -4.98 -0.79
N THR A 95 5.24 -4.87 0.52
CA THR A 95 5.88 -5.70 1.57
C THR A 95 7.40 -5.87 1.40
N PRO A 96 8.17 -4.77 1.29
CA PRO A 96 9.61 -4.84 1.01
C PRO A 96 10.37 -5.55 2.13
N LYS A 97 11.29 -6.44 1.77
CA LYS A 97 11.98 -7.34 2.71
C LYS A 97 13.22 -6.72 3.36
N ASP A 98 13.82 -5.73 2.72
CA ASP A 98 15.09 -5.13 3.15
C ASP A 98 15.14 -3.62 2.90
N ASP A 99 16.20 -2.98 3.39
CA ASP A 99 16.39 -1.53 3.26
C ASP A 99 16.65 -1.08 1.82
N ALA A 100 17.17 -1.95 0.96
CA ALA A 100 17.41 -1.62 -0.44
C ALA A 100 16.08 -1.48 -1.19
N GLU A 101 15.14 -2.41 -1.01
CA GLU A 101 13.79 -2.34 -1.56
C GLU A 101 13.03 -1.11 -1.00
N ARG A 102 13.15 -0.83 0.31
CA ARG A 102 12.58 0.38 0.92
C ARG A 102 13.15 1.67 0.32
N LEU A 103 14.45 1.69 0.00
CA LEU A 103 15.12 2.83 -0.61
C LEU A 103 14.65 3.07 -2.04
N VAL A 104 14.43 2.02 -2.83
CA VAL A 104 13.85 2.13 -4.20
C VAL A 104 12.50 2.83 -4.15
N ILE A 105 11.62 2.42 -3.23
CA ILE A 105 10.30 3.03 -3.04
C ILE A 105 10.43 4.51 -2.67
N LYS A 106 11.25 4.85 -1.67
CA LYS A 106 11.48 6.23 -1.25
C LYS A 106 12.00 7.10 -2.41
N ASN A 107 12.95 6.60 -3.18
CA ASN A 107 13.51 7.31 -4.33
C ASN A 107 12.47 7.54 -5.44
N ALA A 108 11.61 6.57 -5.72
CA ALA A 108 10.51 6.71 -6.67
C ALA A 108 9.54 7.82 -6.24
N ILE A 109 9.18 7.85 -4.95
CA ILE A 109 8.29 8.87 -4.37
C ILE A 109 8.93 10.26 -4.46
N THR A 110 10.17 10.39 -4.02
CA THR A 110 10.91 11.66 -4.08
C THR A 110 11.04 12.18 -5.51
N ALA A 111 11.41 11.32 -6.46
CA ALA A 111 11.53 11.71 -7.87
C ALA A 111 10.20 12.16 -8.45
N SER A 112 9.10 11.46 -8.14
CA SER A 112 7.76 11.81 -8.60
C SER A 112 7.30 13.17 -8.07
N ILE A 113 7.51 13.42 -6.77
CA ILE A 113 7.13 14.66 -6.09
C ILE A 113 8.00 15.86 -6.49
N GLN A 114 9.27 15.64 -6.83
CA GLN A 114 10.19 16.73 -7.22
C GLN A 114 10.06 17.09 -8.70
N ARG A 115 9.87 16.10 -9.57
CA ARG A 115 9.93 16.27 -11.02
C ARG A 115 8.55 16.19 -11.69
N HIS A 116 7.49 15.92 -10.92
CA HIS A 116 6.13 15.70 -11.43
C HIS A 116 6.06 14.61 -12.52
N VAL A 117 6.87 13.56 -12.37
CA VAL A 117 6.95 12.45 -13.31
C VAL A 117 6.27 11.20 -12.77
N LEU A 118 5.71 10.40 -13.67
CA LEU A 118 5.24 9.07 -13.34
C LEU A 118 6.45 8.19 -12.94
N LYS A 119 6.33 7.51 -11.80
CA LYS A 119 7.25 6.45 -11.36
C LYS A 119 6.45 5.23 -10.97
N TYR A 120 7.09 4.08 -11.04
CA TYR A 120 6.53 2.84 -10.52
C TYR A 120 7.61 1.99 -9.88
N THR A 121 7.20 1.05 -9.04
CA THR A 121 8.04 0.04 -8.40
C THR A 121 7.24 -1.25 -8.38
N ASP A 122 7.86 -2.33 -8.87
CA ASP A 122 7.26 -3.66 -8.88
C ASP A 122 7.99 -4.52 -7.84
N LEU A 123 7.27 -5.05 -6.85
CA LEU A 123 7.79 -5.98 -5.84
C LEU A 123 6.70 -7.00 -5.48
N ASN A 124 7.08 -8.24 -5.20
CA ASN A 124 6.18 -9.28 -4.67
C ASN A 124 4.84 -9.46 -5.44
N GLY A 125 4.87 -9.35 -6.77
CA GLY A 125 3.67 -9.47 -7.60
C GLY A 125 2.73 -8.25 -7.55
N VAL A 126 3.18 -7.13 -6.98
CA VAL A 126 2.42 -5.89 -6.85
C VAL A 126 3.17 -4.75 -7.54
N ARG A 127 2.44 -3.91 -8.27
CA ARG A 127 2.93 -2.65 -8.81
C ARG A 127 2.43 -1.51 -7.97
N PHE A 128 3.36 -0.70 -7.48
CA PHE A 128 3.09 0.62 -6.92
C PHE A 128 3.40 1.68 -7.97
N THR A 129 2.47 2.58 -8.24
CA THR A 129 2.63 3.68 -9.18
C THR A 129 2.41 5.00 -8.44
N ILE A 130 3.22 6.01 -8.77
CA ILE A 130 3.12 7.33 -8.18
C ILE A 130 3.34 8.46 -9.19
N THR A 131 2.48 9.47 -9.13
CA THR A 131 2.60 10.70 -9.92
C THR A 131 2.10 11.91 -9.12
N ALA A 132 2.84 13.02 -9.17
CA ALA A 132 2.36 14.30 -8.67
C ALA A 132 1.91 15.17 -9.85
N ARG A 133 0.72 15.77 -9.78
CA ARG A 133 0.17 16.63 -10.86
C ARG A 133 -0.46 17.90 -10.29
N GLN A 134 -0.25 19.02 -10.99
CA GLN A 134 -0.96 20.26 -10.68
C GLN A 134 -2.43 20.13 -11.08
N VAL A 135 -3.34 20.45 -10.15
CA VAL A 135 -4.80 20.45 -10.36
C VAL A 135 -5.36 21.75 -9.79
N GLY A 136 -5.53 22.76 -10.65
CA GLY A 136 -5.91 24.11 -10.22
C GLY A 136 -4.87 24.71 -9.26
N PRO A 137 -5.25 25.20 -8.07
CA PRO A 137 -4.32 25.81 -7.11
C PRO A 137 -3.56 24.78 -6.26
N VAL A 138 -3.85 23.48 -6.38
CA VAL A 138 -3.24 22.43 -5.55
C VAL A 138 -2.42 21.46 -6.39
N VAL A 139 -1.47 20.76 -5.75
CA VAL A 139 -0.85 19.57 -6.34
C VAL A 139 -1.51 18.34 -5.73
N GLN A 140 -1.86 17.36 -6.56
CA GLN A 140 -2.34 16.06 -6.10
C GLN A 140 -1.24 15.00 -6.28
N LEU A 141 -0.95 14.26 -5.23
CA LEU A 141 -0.13 13.06 -5.27
C LEU A 141 -1.04 11.84 -5.45
N PHE A 142 -0.92 11.18 -6.58
CA PHE A 142 -1.65 9.95 -6.89
C PHE A 142 -0.74 8.77 -6.60
N CYS A 143 -1.19 7.88 -5.71
CA CYS A 143 -0.49 6.68 -5.31
C CYS A 143 -1.41 5.49 -5.55
N ASP A 144 -1.02 4.53 -6.37
CA ASP A 144 -1.83 3.34 -6.63
C ASP A 144 -1.05 2.04 -6.50
N LEU A 145 -1.70 1.04 -5.91
CA LEU A 145 -1.23 -0.34 -5.84
C LEU A 145 -2.12 -1.20 -6.72
N ARG A 146 -1.52 -2.11 -7.49
CA ARG A 146 -2.25 -3.07 -8.34
C ARG A 146 -1.57 -4.42 -8.33
N SER A 147 -2.37 -5.47 -8.44
CA SER A 147 -1.86 -6.81 -8.74
C SER A 147 -1.17 -6.81 -10.10
N LYS A 148 -0.02 -7.46 -10.18
CA LYS A 148 0.67 -7.76 -11.43
C LYS A 148 0.25 -9.16 -11.85
N THR A 149 -0.87 -9.25 -12.56
CA THR A 149 -1.34 -10.49 -13.23
C THR A 149 -0.30 -10.98 -14.24
#